data_AF-A0A7Y5W5W0-F1
#
_entry.id   AF-A0A7Y5W5W0-F1
#
_cell.length_a   1.000
_cell.length_b   1.000
_cell.length_c   1.000
_cell.angle_alpha   90.00
_cell.angle_beta   90.00
_cell.angle_gamma   90.00
#
_symmetry.space_group_name_H-M   'P 1'
#
loop_
_entity.id
_entity.type
_entity.pdbx_description
1 polymer ?
#
loop_
_entity_poly.entity_id
_entity_poly.type
_entity_poly.pdbx_seq_one_letter_code
_entity_poly.pdbx_strand_id
1 'polypeptide(L)'
;LSFPVVMVSTAMQGGCTCENASLLRVNTGNIEFAALFAPKPQGMNSADDWTKEMAAKGFPELQKLYALYGAKDKVFLQRGEHFPHNYNAVTRSAFYTFLNKHFKLGQPSPVIERDFEPLTREQLSVWDDAHPAPKAADPDFERKLLQWLTEDAETQLCAAAATPKGLRELIGGAVQVLIGRTFGAAGEVQWSPEEQQDRGDYSEMTGTLLNKTYGEQVKLACLCPKRPSGRAVVWLDDSGRSALRDSGGSVKPAVMKLVQAGAMVVGADLLFQGGEPVKQTRVVENPREFAGFTFGYNHALFAQRTHDVLSIVSLLHNANPGPQPNPKMVAVAGWGGAGPIVAAARALAREAIDRAAVDTGGFRFGKLLDYRDPMFLSGGAKYLDLPGMIALGAPHPLWLAGEAEAPEIVTAAYRNESTADGLTAFTGAAEQQEASAVDWLLK
;
A
#
# COMPACT_ATOMS: atom_id res chain seq x y z
N LEU A 1 8.85 -0.24 -30.03
CA LEU A 1 7.92 0.82 -30.49
C LEU A 1 6.60 0.63 -29.77
N SER A 2 5.85 1.70 -29.48
CA SER A 2 4.51 1.64 -28.90
C SER A 2 3.55 2.54 -29.67
N PHE A 3 2.26 2.17 -29.78
CA PHE A 3 1.22 2.99 -30.41
C PHE A 3 -0.14 2.75 -29.72
N PRO A 4 -0.38 3.28 -28.51
CA PRO A 4 -1.70 3.25 -27.89
C PRO A 4 -2.73 3.99 -28.76
N VAL A 5 -3.86 3.34 -29.06
CA VAL A 5 -4.90 3.87 -29.95
C VAL A 5 -6.11 4.29 -29.13
N VAL A 6 -6.52 5.56 -29.18
CA VAL A 6 -7.66 6.14 -28.41
C VAL A 6 -7.65 5.82 -26.90
N MET A 7 -6.46 5.60 -26.32
CA MET A 7 -6.29 5.26 -24.90
C MET A 7 -5.73 6.39 -24.04
N VAL A 8 -4.69 7.09 -24.52
CA VAL A 8 -3.96 8.05 -23.69
C VAL A 8 -4.79 9.32 -23.53
N SER A 9 -5.10 9.69 -22.29
CA SER A 9 -5.94 10.85 -21.99
C SER A 9 -5.54 11.53 -20.68
N THR A 10 -5.73 12.84 -20.65
CA THR A 10 -5.66 13.66 -19.43
C THR A 10 -6.99 13.71 -18.68
N ALA A 11 -8.12 13.51 -19.36
CA ALA A 11 -9.47 13.74 -18.82
C ALA A 11 -10.17 12.46 -18.33
N MET A 12 -9.76 11.28 -18.83
CA MET A 12 -10.29 10.00 -18.40
C MET A 12 -9.15 9.04 -18.08
N GLN A 13 -9.24 8.40 -16.91
CA GLN A 13 -8.22 7.48 -16.41
C GLN A 13 -8.67 6.01 -16.43
N GLY A 14 -9.74 5.69 -17.17
CA GLY A 14 -10.34 4.35 -17.26
C GLY A 14 -11.73 4.33 -16.63
N GLY A 15 -12.70 3.74 -17.32
CA GLY A 15 -14.12 3.67 -16.92
C GLY A 15 -14.66 2.25 -16.79
N CYS A 16 -13.90 1.23 -17.23
CA CYS A 16 -14.29 -0.17 -17.12
C CYS A 16 -13.45 -0.93 -16.09
N THR A 17 -13.96 -2.08 -15.62
CA THR A 17 -13.22 -3.00 -14.75
C THR A 17 -11.97 -3.56 -15.43
N CYS A 18 -11.98 -3.71 -16.77
CA CYS A 18 -10.82 -4.17 -17.53
C CYS A 18 -9.68 -3.13 -17.67
N GLU A 19 -9.94 -1.86 -17.35
CA GLU A 19 -8.98 -0.75 -17.50
C GLU A 19 -8.37 -0.29 -16.17
N ASN A 20 -8.79 -0.92 -15.07
CA ASN A 20 -8.46 -0.52 -13.71
C ASN A 20 -7.96 -1.72 -12.91
N ALA A 21 -6.99 -1.47 -12.06
CA ALA A 21 -6.54 -2.37 -11.01
C ALA A 21 -6.31 -1.54 -9.75
N SER A 22 -6.48 -2.14 -8.57
CA SER A 22 -6.09 -1.48 -7.33
C SER A 22 -4.61 -1.07 -7.37
N LEU A 23 -4.30 0.07 -6.77
CA LEU A 23 -2.98 0.70 -6.69
C LEU A 23 -2.39 1.19 -8.02
N LEU A 24 -3.08 0.99 -9.15
CA LEU A 24 -2.53 1.28 -10.47
C LEU A 24 -2.14 2.76 -10.64
N ARG A 25 -3.02 3.69 -10.27
CA ARG A 25 -2.92 5.13 -10.55
C ARG A 25 -2.81 5.99 -9.29
N VAL A 26 -2.28 5.44 -8.20
CA VAL A 26 -2.04 6.24 -7.01
C VAL A 26 -0.92 7.24 -7.30
N ASN A 27 -1.24 8.54 -7.22
CA ASN A 27 -0.32 9.65 -7.53
C ASN A 27 0.28 9.63 -8.95
N THR A 28 -0.40 9.00 -9.91
CA THR A 28 0.06 8.94 -11.30
C THR A 28 -1.12 8.86 -12.27
N GLY A 29 -0.88 8.78 -13.57
CA GLY A 29 -1.94 8.69 -14.58
C GLY A 29 -1.47 8.25 -15.95
N ASN A 30 -2.42 8.17 -16.88
CA ASN A 30 -2.20 7.63 -18.23
C ASN A 30 -1.10 8.36 -19.02
N ILE A 31 -0.88 9.66 -18.79
CA ILE A 31 0.22 10.41 -19.41
C ILE A 31 1.57 9.93 -18.88
N GLU A 32 1.70 9.73 -17.58
CA GLU A 32 2.93 9.22 -16.97
C GLU A 32 3.22 7.77 -17.41
N PHE A 33 2.19 6.92 -17.53
CA PHE A 33 2.37 5.59 -18.10
C PHE A 33 2.85 5.62 -19.56
N ALA A 34 2.29 6.51 -20.38
CA ALA A 34 2.79 6.71 -21.74
C ALA A 34 4.26 7.20 -21.72
N ALA A 35 4.59 8.12 -20.81
CA ALA A 35 5.93 8.67 -20.63
C ALA A 35 7.00 7.62 -20.27
N LEU A 36 6.66 6.53 -19.58
CA LEU A 36 7.61 5.44 -19.27
C LEU A 36 8.24 4.80 -20.52
N PHE A 37 7.66 4.99 -21.71
CA PHE A 37 8.24 4.49 -22.95
C PHE A 37 9.36 5.37 -23.50
N ALA A 38 9.53 6.59 -23.00
CA ALA A 38 10.58 7.49 -23.44
C ALA A 38 11.98 6.87 -23.20
N PRO A 39 12.96 7.07 -24.10
CA PRO A 39 12.89 7.79 -25.38
C PRO A 39 12.67 6.87 -26.60
N LYS A 40 12.05 5.69 -26.41
CA LYS A 40 11.78 4.75 -27.52
C LYS A 40 10.64 5.32 -28.40
N PRO A 41 10.58 5.00 -29.72
CA PRO A 41 9.52 5.50 -30.58
C PRO A 41 8.10 5.18 -30.09
N GLN A 42 7.30 6.21 -29.86
CA GLN A 42 5.91 6.11 -29.43
C GLN A 42 4.99 6.97 -30.29
N GLY A 43 4.02 6.35 -30.95
CA GLY A 43 2.91 7.06 -31.58
C GLY A 43 1.67 6.98 -30.70
N MET A 44 0.65 7.78 -31.01
CA MET A 44 -0.68 7.69 -30.43
C MET A 44 -1.66 8.43 -31.32
N ASN A 45 -2.96 8.29 -31.07
CA ASN A 45 -3.98 9.10 -31.75
C ASN A 45 -5.02 9.66 -30.79
N SER A 46 -5.73 10.67 -31.26
CA SER A 46 -6.93 11.23 -30.63
C SER A 46 -8.18 10.95 -31.46
N ALA A 47 -9.35 11.05 -30.82
CA ALA A 47 -10.68 10.98 -31.42
C ALA A 47 -11.63 11.99 -30.73
N ASP A 48 -12.87 12.13 -31.20
CA ASP A 48 -13.95 12.86 -30.51
C ASP A 48 -14.46 12.06 -29.31
N ASP A 49 -13.58 11.88 -28.33
CA ASP A 49 -13.82 11.15 -27.09
C ASP A 49 -12.95 11.74 -25.98
N TRP A 50 -12.69 10.98 -24.92
CA TRP A 50 -11.82 11.38 -23.81
C TRP A 50 -10.39 11.74 -24.23
N THR A 51 -9.91 11.34 -25.40
CA THR A 51 -8.57 11.65 -25.91
C THR A 51 -8.49 12.98 -26.68
N LYS A 52 -9.62 13.65 -26.95
CA LYS A 52 -9.67 14.88 -27.77
C LYS A 52 -8.76 16.01 -27.28
N GLU A 53 -8.49 16.07 -25.97
CA GLU A 53 -7.66 17.10 -25.37
C GLU A 53 -6.15 16.80 -25.44
N MET A 54 -5.75 15.62 -25.94
CA MET A 54 -4.34 15.22 -26.00
C MET A 54 -3.48 16.22 -26.78
N ALA A 55 -3.99 16.79 -27.87
CA ALA A 55 -3.26 17.77 -28.66
C ALA A 55 -2.90 19.05 -27.87
N ALA A 56 -3.72 19.43 -26.89
CA ALA A 56 -3.56 20.67 -26.13
C ALA A 56 -2.94 20.45 -24.75
N LYS A 57 -3.22 19.33 -24.08
CA LYS A 57 -2.85 19.11 -22.66
C LYS A 57 -1.81 18.01 -22.45
N GLY A 58 -1.95 16.86 -23.12
CA GLY A 58 -1.13 15.67 -22.82
C GLY A 58 0.13 15.54 -23.70
N PHE A 59 -0.05 15.61 -25.02
CA PHE A 59 1.04 15.44 -25.98
C PHE A 59 2.17 16.49 -25.87
N PRO A 60 1.88 17.79 -25.59
CA PRO A 60 2.94 18.76 -25.36
C PRO A 60 3.88 18.39 -24.21
N GLU A 61 3.36 17.81 -23.13
CA GLU A 61 4.17 17.35 -21.99
C GLU A 61 5.03 16.14 -22.37
N LEU A 62 4.48 15.18 -23.13
CA LEU A 62 5.28 14.07 -23.67
C LEU A 62 6.39 14.56 -24.61
N GLN A 63 6.12 15.54 -25.46
CA GLN A 63 7.15 16.13 -26.32
C GLN A 63 8.27 16.82 -25.52
N LYS A 64 7.91 17.56 -24.45
CA LYS A 64 8.90 18.17 -23.55
C LYS A 64 9.78 17.08 -22.90
N LEU A 65 9.17 16.01 -22.39
CA LEU A 65 9.91 14.88 -21.81
C LEU A 65 10.85 14.24 -22.83
N TYR A 66 10.38 13.90 -24.03
CA TYR A 66 11.22 13.31 -25.07
C TYR A 66 12.35 14.25 -25.51
N ALA A 67 12.15 15.57 -25.46
CA ALA A 67 13.19 16.55 -25.75
C ALA A 67 14.34 16.53 -24.74
N LEU A 68 14.08 16.21 -23.46
CA LEU A 68 15.13 16.03 -22.45
C LEU A 68 16.11 14.91 -22.81
N TYR A 69 15.66 13.92 -23.58
CA TYR A 69 16.47 12.81 -24.09
C TYR A 69 17.03 13.05 -25.50
N GLY A 70 16.91 14.27 -26.05
CA GLY A 70 17.27 14.56 -27.44
C GLY A 70 16.44 13.76 -28.47
N ALA A 71 15.24 13.32 -28.07
CA ALA A 71 14.42 12.38 -28.81
C ALA A 71 13.03 12.94 -29.15
N LYS A 72 12.86 14.27 -29.18
CA LYS A 72 11.58 14.96 -29.40
C LYS A 72 10.78 14.39 -30.59
N ASP A 73 11.46 14.04 -31.68
CA ASP A 73 10.82 13.53 -32.92
C ASP A 73 10.50 12.03 -32.89
N LYS A 74 10.73 11.35 -31.76
CA LYS A 74 10.34 9.95 -31.54
C LYS A 74 8.96 9.80 -30.91
N VAL A 75 8.29 10.91 -30.56
CA VAL A 75 6.88 10.90 -30.12
C VAL A 75 5.98 11.57 -31.15
N PHE A 76 4.85 10.94 -31.48
CA PHE A 76 3.94 11.36 -32.55
C PHE A 76 2.47 11.26 -32.13
N LEU A 77 1.66 12.25 -32.50
CA LEU A 77 0.20 12.24 -32.30
C LEU A 77 -0.52 12.35 -33.64
N GLN A 78 -1.24 11.30 -34.01
CA GLN A 78 -2.20 11.32 -35.11
C GLN A 78 -3.50 11.97 -34.62
N ARG A 79 -3.81 13.16 -35.13
CA ARG A 79 -5.04 13.86 -34.76
C ARG A 79 -6.25 13.29 -35.51
N GLY A 80 -7.31 12.98 -34.76
CA GLY A 80 -8.52 12.36 -35.29
C GLY A 80 -9.81 12.90 -34.65
N GLU A 81 -9.79 14.11 -34.08
CA GLU A 81 -10.89 14.65 -33.27
C GLU A 81 -12.21 14.91 -34.03
N HIS A 82 -12.28 14.61 -35.33
CA HIS A 82 -13.50 14.65 -36.15
C HIS A 82 -14.12 13.26 -36.38
N PHE A 83 -13.48 12.20 -35.88
CA PHE A 83 -14.02 10.86 -35.87
C PHE A 83 -14.45 10.48 -34.43
N PRO A 84 -15.58 9.79 -34.24
CA PRO A 84 -15.93 9.17 -32.95
C PRO A 84 -14.86 8.19 -32.47
N HIS A 85 -14.96 7.66 -31.25
CA HIS A 85 -14.06 6.63 -30.71
C HIS A 85 -13.83 5.47 -31.71
N ASN A 86 -12.61 5.32 -32.27
CA ASN A 86 -12.37 4.42 -33.39
C ASN A 86 -10.93 3.94 -33.57
N TYR A 87 -10.76 2.89 -34.37
CA TYR A 87 -9.50 2.48 -34.98
C TYR A 87 -9.69 2.24 -36.50
N ASN A 88 -10.02 3.30 -37.25
CA ASN A 88 -10.34 3.23 -38.67
C ASN A 88 -9.11 3.19 -39.61
N ALA A 89 -9.33 3.11 -40.92
CA ALA A 89 -8.27 3.03 -41.93
C ALA A 89 -7.30 4.23 -41.91
N VAL A 90 -7.77 5.44 -41.56
CA VAL A 90 -6.92 6.64 -41.44
C VAL A 90 -5.94 6.48 -40.27
N THR A 91 -6.44 6.06 -39.11
CA THR A 91 -5.61 5.80 -37.93
C THR A 91 -4.67 4.62 -38.15
N ARG A 92 -5.13 3.55 -38.82
CA ARG A 92 -4.30 2.39 -39.19
C ARG A 92 -3.18 2.77 -40.16
N SER A 93 -3.46 3.60 -41.16
CA SER A 93 -2.44 4.14 -42.07
C SER A 93 -1.33 4.90 -41.33
N ALA A 94 -1.69 5.72 -40.32
CA ALA A 94 -0.72 6.40 -39.47
C ALA A 94 0.14 5.41 -38.67
N PHE A 95 -0.48 4.38 -38.07
CA PHE A 95 0.23 3.32 -37.36
C PHE A 95 1.17 2.52 -38.27
N TYR A 96 0.70 2.08 -39.44
CA TYR A 96 1.49 1.34 -40.42
C TYR A 96 2.67 2.16 -40.92
N THR A 97 2.47 3.46 -41.18
CA THR A 97 3.53 4.39 -41.56
C THR A 97 4.57 4.53 -40.45
N PHE A 98 4.13 4.62 -39.20
CA PHE A 98 5.02 4.69 -38.04
C PHE A 98 5.85 3.40 -37.86
N LEU A 99 5.23 2.23 -38.00
CA LEU A 99 5.91 0.93 -38.01
C LEU A 99 6.93 0.85 -39.15
N ASN A 100 6.53 1.17 -40.37
CA ASN A 100 7.38 1.11 -41.55
C ASN A 100 8.65 1.96 -41.37
N LYS A 101 8.51 3.19 -40.86
CA LYS A 101 9.64 4.08 -40.54
C LYS A 101 10.60 3.46 -39.52
N HIS A 102 10.07 2.98 -38.39
CA HIS A 102 10.90 2.57 -37.26
C HIS A 102 11.49 1.16 -37.38
N PHE A 103 10.82 0.26 -38.11
CA PHE A 103 11.32 -1.07 -38.42
C PHE A 103 12.03 -1.16 -39.78
N LYS A 104 12.08 -0.05 -40.53
CA LYS A 104 12.75 0.04 -41.84
C LYS A 104 12.23 -1.01 -42.83
N LEU A 105 10.90 -1.17 -42.89
CA LEU A 105 10.26 -2.23 -43.69
C LEU A 105 10.27 -1.95 -45.20
N GLY A 106 10.75 -0.78 -45.63
CA GLY A 106 10.96 -0.45 -47.04
C GLY A 106 9.68 -0.19 -47.84
N GLN A 107 8.51 -0.07 -47.19
CA GLN A 107 7.27 0.25 -47.88
C GLN A 107 7.23 1.74 -48.26
N PRO A 108 6.59 2.11 -49.39
CA PRO A 108 6.28 3.50 -49.68
C PRO A 108 5.47 4.14 -48.54
N SER A 109 5.73 5.42 -48.24
CA SER A 109 5.01 6.16 -47.19
C SER A 109 4.22 7.33 -47.79
N PRO A 110 2.96 7.57 -47.33
CA PRO A 110 2.27 6.86 -46.26
C PRO A 110 1.87 5.43 -46.66
N VAL A 111 1.87 4.51 -45.68
CA VAL A 111 1.43 3.12 -45.89
C VAL A 111 -0.09 3.07 -45.82
N ILE A 112 -0.73 3.02 -46.99
CA ILE A 112 -2.20 2.96 -47.09
C ILE A 112 -2.66 1.51 -46.97
N GLU A 113 -3.64 1.29 -46.11
CA GLU A 113 -4.29 -0.02 -45.98
C GLU A 113 -5.02 -0.40 -47.26
N ARG A 114 -4.91 -1.66 -47.66
CA ARG A 114 -5.62 -2.23 -48.81
C ARG A 114 -6.75 -3.10 -48.31
N ASP A 115 -7.71 -3.35 -49.19
CA ASP A 115 -8.78 -4.31 -48.94
C ASP A 115 -8.19 -5.69 -48.62
N PHE A 116 -8.80 -6.37 -47.65
CA PHE A 116 -8.48 -7.74 -47.26
C PHE A 116 -9.75 -8.48 -46.86
N GLU A 117 -9.74 -9.80 -46.99
CA GLU A 117 -10.82 -10.65 -46.48
C GLU A 117 -10.54 -11.01 -45.02
N PRO A 118 -11.40 -10.60 -44.07
CA PRO A 118 -11.25 -10.99 -42.67
C PRO A 118 -11.37 -12.51 -42.51
N LEU A 119 -10.59 -13.09 -41.61
CA LEU A 119 -10.75 -14.50 -41.22
C LEU A 119 -12.14 -14.74 -40.63
N THR A 120 -12.71 -15.92 -40.90
CA THR A 120 -13.98 -16.31 -40.28
C THR A 120 -13.82 -16.55 -38.78
N ARG A 121 -14.94 -16.58 -38.04
CA ARG A 121 -14.93 -16.89 -36.61
C ARG A 121 -14.27 -18.23 -36.32
N GLU A 122 -14.53 -19.23 -37.17
CA GLU A 122 -13.99 -20.58 -37.05
C GLU A 122 -12.47 -20.58 -37.25
N GLN A 123 -11.96 -19.79 -38.21
CA GLN A 123 -10.53 -19.63 -38.45
C GLN A 123 -9.80 -18.87 -37.33
N LEU A 124 -10.51 -18.00 -36.61
CA LEU A 124 -9.98 -17.25 -35.45
C LEU A 124 -10.16 -17.99 -34.12
N SER A 125 -10.98 -19.03 -34.07
CA SER A 125 -11.33 -19.73 -32.84
C SER A 125 -10.15 -20.59 -32.37
N VAL A 126 -9.81 -20.48 -31.09
CA VAL A 126 -8.92 -21.44 -30.41
C VAL A 126 -9.69 -22.65 -29.87
N TRP A 127 -11.02 -22.65 -30.01
CA TRP A 127 -11.91 -23.71 -29.57
C TRP A 127 -12.31 -24.61 -30.72
N ASP A 128 -12.26 -25.92 -30.47
CA ASP A 128 -12.64 -26.99 -31.39
C ASP A 128 -13.27 -28.18 -30.62
N ASP A 129 -13.56 -29.28 -31.31
CA ASP A 129 -14.17 -30.47 -30.69
C ASP A 129 -13.25 -31.15 -29.66
N ALA A 130 -11.92 -30.97 -29.78
CA ALA A 130 -10.94 -31.49 -28.81
C ALA A 130 -10.72 -30.52 -27.63
N HIS A 131 -10.97 -29.22 -27.84
CA HIS A 131 -10.81 -28.13 -26.90
C HIS A 131 -12.07 -27.25 -26.88
N PRO A 132 -13.18 -27.75 -26.32
CA PRO A 132 -14.43 -26.99 -26.31
C PRO A 132 -14.27 -25.74 -25.45
N ALA A 133 -14.93 -24.65 -25.86
CA ALA A 133 -15.00 -23.44 -25.05
C ALA A 133 -15.62 -23.75 -23.67
N PRO A 134 -15.17 -23.10 -22.59
CA PRO A 134 -15.85 -23.19 -21.31
C PRO A 134 -17.29 -22.69 -21.44
N LYS A 135 -18.19 -23.21 -20.59
CA LYS A 135 -19.57 -22.70 -20.52
C LYS A 135 -19.54 -21.21 -20.19
N ALA A 136 -20.34 -20.43 -20.91
CA ALA A 136 -20.43 -19.00 -20.66
C ALA A 136 -20.94 -18.74 -19.23
N ALA A 137 -20.27 -17.83 -18.51
CA ALA A 137 -20.60 -17.45 -17.14
C ALA A 137 -20.71 -18.64 -16.17
N ASP A 138 -19.78 -19.60 -16.25
CA ASP A 138 -19.73 -20.77 -15.36
C ASP A 138 -19.03 -20.43 -14.02
N PRO A 139 -19.78 -20.28 -12.91
CA PRO A 139 -19.20 -19.93 -11.62
C PRO A 139 -18.34 -21.05 -11.03
N ASP A 140 -18.59 -22.31 -11.40
CA ASP A 140 -17.79 -23.43 -10.88
C ASP A 140 -16.44 -23.49 -11.57
N PHE A 141 -16.38 -23.18 -12.86
CA PHE A 141 -15.11 -22.99 -13.56
C PHE A 141 -14.33 -21.82 -12.95
N GLU A 142 -14.98 -20.67 -12.72
CA GLU A 142 -14.33 -19.50 -12.12
C GLU A 142 -13.75 -19.82 -10.73
N ARG A 143 -14.52 -20.45 -9.85
CA ARG A 143 -14.04 -20.88 -8.52
C ARG A 143 -12.85 -21.83 -8.61
N LYS A 144 -12.90 -22.84 -9.49
CA LYS A 144 -11.79 -23.78 -9.69
C LYS A 144 -10.54 -23.09 -10.22
N LEU A 145 -10.69 -22.18 -11.18
CA LEU A 145 -9.58 -21.40 -11.72
C LEU A 145 -8.94 -20.52 -10.64
N LEU A 146 -9.75 -19.79 -9.86
CA LEU A 146 -9.26 -18.94 -8.78
C LEU A 146 -8.60 -19.73 -7.65
N GLN A 147 -9.14 -20.90 -7.30
CA GLN A 147 -8.52 -21.82 -6.35
C GLN A 147 -7.15 -22.28 -6.85
N TRP A 148 -7.07 -22.75 -8.10
CA TRP A 148 -5.81 -23.19 -8.70
C TRP A 148 -4.77 -22.05 -8.76
N LEU A 149 -5.16 -20.84 -9.17
CA LEU A 149 -4.28 -19.66 -9.18
C LEU A 149 -3.81 -19.26 -7.77
N THR A 150 -4.61 -19.54 -6.75
CA THR A 150 -4.27 -19.29 -5.35
C THR A 150 -3.25 -20.32 -4.87
N GLU A 151 -3.54 -21.61 -5.04
CA GLU A 151 -2.66 -22.72 -4.65
C GLU A 151 -1.28 -22.66 -5.33
N ASP A 152 -1.25 -22.38 -6.64
CA ASP A 152 0.00 -22.23 -7.40
C ASP A 152 0.85 -21.08 -6.86
N ALA A 153 0.24 -19.91 -6.66
CA ALA A 153 0.96 -18.76 -6.17
C ALA A 153 1.39 -18.90 -4.70
N GLU A 154 0.54 -19.47 -3.83
CA GLU A 154 0.92 -19.75 -2.44
C GLU A 154 2.12 -20.70 -2.36
N THR A 155 2.14 -21.73 -3.20
CA THR A 155 3.28 -22.65 -3.30
C THR A 155 4.57 -21.90 -3.63
N GLN A 156 4.54 -21.03 -4.64
CA GLN A 156 5.70 -20.24 -5.07
C GLN A 156 6.12 -19.20 -4.00
N LEU A 157 5.15 -18.54 -3.35
CA LEU A 157 5.41 -17.54 -2.32
C LEU A 157 6.00 -18.18 -1.06
N CYS A 158 5.47 -19.32 -0.60
CA CYS A 158 6.03 -20.08 0.52
C CYS A 158 7.45 -20.55 0.23
N ALA A 159 7.71 -21.07 -0.97
CA ALA A 159 9.05 -21.49 -1.38
C ALA A 159 10.04 -20.32 -1.39
N ALA A 160 9.65 -19.16 -1.89
CA ALA A 160 10.48 -17.96 -1.87
C ALA A 160 10.72 -17.45 -0.43
N ALA A 161 9.68 -17.40 0.39
CA ALA A 161 9.72 -16.92 1.76
C ALA A 161 10.46 -17.85 2.73
N ALA A 162 10.78 -19.08 2.32
CA ALA A 162 11.58 -20.02 3.10
C ALA A 162 13.02 -19.53 3.37
N THR A 163 13.49 -18.53 2.62
CA THR A 163 14.80 -17.89 2.84
C THR A 163 14.63 -16.45 3.31
N PRO A 164 15.53 -15.92 4.17
CA PRO A 164 15.46 -14.52 4.58
C PRO A 164 15.51 -13.53 3.41
N LYS A 165 16.30 -13.86 2.37
CA LYS A 165 16.39 -13.04 1.16
C LYS A 165 15.07 -13.02 0.40
N GLY A 166 14.49 -14.18 0.10
CA GLY A 166 13.24 -14.26 -0.65
C GLY A 166 12.05 -13.67 0.11
N LEU A 167 11.99 -13.87 1.44
CA LEU A 167 11.02 -13.18 2.30
C LEU A 167 11.15 -11.66 2.15
N ARG A 168 12.36 -11.10 2.28
CA ARG A 168 12.59 -9.66 2.15
C ARG A 168 12.31 -9.10 0.76
N GLU A 169 12.84 -9.71 -0.28
CA GLU A 169 12.77 -9.16 -1.64
C GLU A 169 11.37 -9.34 -2.25
N LEU A 170 10.74 -10.50 -2.08
CA LEU A 170 9.45 -10.78 -2.68
C LEU A 170 8.29 -10.30 -1.81
N ILE A 171 8.18 -10.80 -0.58
CA ILE A 171 7.08 -10.43 0.32
C ILE A 171 7.26 -8.98 0.79
N GLY A 172 8.48 -8.60 1.18
CA GLY A 172 8.77 -7.22 1.57
C GLY A 172 8.58 -6.22 0.43
N GLY A 173 9.04 -6.56 -0.78
CA GLY A 173 8.80 -5.74 -1.96
C GLY A 173 7.30 -5.57 -2.27
N ALA A 174 6.52 -6.65 -2.15
CA ALA A 174 5.08 -6.57 -2.30
C ALA A 174 4.42 -5.69 -1.22
N VAL A 175 4.76 -5.87 0.06
CA VAL A 175 4.22 -5.04 1.16
C VAL A 175 4.53 -3.56 0.96
N GLN A 176 5.73 -3.22 0.47
CA GLN A 176 6.06 -1.83 0.11
C GLN A 176 5.16 -1.26 -0.98
N VAL A 177 4.81 -2.05 -2.00
CA VAL A 177 3.86 -1.66 -3.05
C VAL A 177 2.45 -1.53 -2.50
N LEU A 178 2.00 -2.49 -1.69
CA LEU A 178 0.63 -2.52 -1.16
C LEU A 178 0.35 -1.36 -0.20
N ILE A 179 1.30 -1.07 0.70
CA ILE A 179 1.22 0.09 1.58
C ILE A 179 1.52 1.37 0.80
N GLY A 180 2.37 1.31 -0.23
CA GLY A 180 2.73 2.46 -1.05
C GLY A 180 3.69 3.44 -0.38
N ARG A 181 4.38 3.01 0.68
CA ARG A 181 5.40 3.81 1.39
C ARG A 181 6.45 2.90 2.03
N THR A 182 7.70 3.30 1.97
CA THR A 182 8.81 2.71 2.74
C THR A 182 9.14 3.62 3.92
N PHE A 183 9.87 3.13 4.93
CA PHE A 183 10.28 4.00 6.03
C PHE A 183 11.24 5.11 5.60
N GLY A 184 12.16 4.83 4.67
CA GLY A 184 13.04 5.86 4.09
C GLY A 184 12.29 6.95 3.30
N ALA A 185 11.06 6.66 2.87
CA ALA A 185 10.13 7.60 2.25
C ALA A 185 9.00 7.99 3.20
N ALA A 186 9.19 7.93 4.52
CA ALA A 186 8.18 8.35 5.49
C ALA A 186 7.82 9.83 5.37
N GLY A 187 8.72 10.67 4.83
CA GLY A 187 8.53 12.10 4.62
C GLY A 187 9.17 12.97 5.71
N GLU A 188 9.19 14.29 5.48
CA GLU A 188 9.62 15.28 6.46
C GLU A 188 8.49 15.52 7.47
N VAL A 189 8.78 15.27 8.75
CA VAL A 189 7.82 15.41 9.84
C VAL A 189 8.17 16.56 10.77
N GLN A 190 7.14 17.22 11.31
CA GLN A 190 7.27 18.28 12.30
C GLN A 190 6.27 18.06 13.43
N TRP A 191 6.73 18.26 14.66
CA TRP A 191 5.86 18.30 15.84
C TRP A 191 5.38 19.72 16.13
N SER A 192 4.07 19.88 16.36
CA SER A 192 3.44 21.12 16.79
C SER A 192 2.69 20.88 18.11
N PRO A 193 3.33 21.15 19.27
CA PRO A 193 2.68 21.00 20.56
C PRO A 193 1.54 22.02 20.72
N GLU A 194 0.47 21.61 21.39
CA GLU A 194 -0.73 22.42 21.63
C GLU A 194 -0.91 22.70 23.13
N GLU A 195 -0.89 21.66 23.96
CA GLU A 195 -1.07 21.78 25.40
C GLU A 195 -0.01 20.97 26.15
N GLN A 196 0.43 21.49 27.30
CA GLN A 196 1.33 20.79 28.22
C GLN A 196 0.85 20.95 29.66
N GLN A 197 0.70 19.84 30.39
CA GLN A 197 0.26 19.81 31.78
C GLN A 197 1.24 18.99 32.63
N ASP A 198 1.65 19.52 33.80
CA ASP A 198 2.39 18.75 34.80
C ASP A 198 1.41 17.85 35.59
N ARG A 199 1.68 16.55 35.65
CA ARG A 199 0.87 15.53 36.33
C ARG A 199 1.60 14.94 37.54
N GLY A 200 2.62 15.62 38.06
CA GLY A 200 3.40 15.16 39.21
C GLY A 200 4.61 14.35 38.76
N ASP A 201 4.44 13.06 38.46
CA ASP A 201 5.57 12.17 38.10
C ASP A 201 5.97 12.26 36.61
N TYR A 202 5.09 12.80 35.78
CA TYR A 202 5.28 13.00 34.35
C TYR A 202 4.61 14.30 33.90
N SER A 203 4.96 14.76 32.71
CA SER A 203 4.24 15.82 32.00
C SER A 203 3.45 15.21 30.84
N GLU A 204 2.22 15.62 30.66
CA GLU A 204 1.39 15.26 29.52
C GLU A 204 1.48 16.37 28.49
N MET A 205 1.78 16.03 27.23
CA MET A 205 1.82 16.95 26.10
C MET A 205 0.90 16.46 24.99
N THR A 206 0.04 17.32 24.48
CA THR A 206 -0.78 17.03 23.30
C THR A 206 -0.36 17.93 22.14
N GLY A 207 -0.67 17.52 20.93
CA GLY A 207 -0.35 18.30 19.74
C GLY A 207 -0.57 17.55 18.44
N THR A 208 -0.08 18.14 17.37
CA THR A 208 -0.19 17.61 16.01
C THR A 208 1.18 17.29 15.44
N LEU A 209 1.34 16.04 14.99
CA LEU A 209 2.39 15.64 14.08
C LEU A 209 1.95 15.99 12.65
N LEU A 210 2.71 16.83 11.99
CA LEU A 210 2.51 17.20 10.59
C LEU A 210 3.55 16.49 9.72
N ASN A 211 3.10 15.72 8.73
CA ASN A 211 3.94 15.24 7.65
C ASN A 211 3.87 16.23 6.49
N LYS A 212 4.92 17.04 6.31
CA LYS A 212 4.94 18.12 5.31
C LYS A 212 5.04 17.60 3.88
N THR A 213 5.67 16.44 3.70
CA THR A 213 5.84 15.85 2.37
C THR A 213 4.49 15.45 1.77
N TYR A 214 3.61 14.87 2.60
CA TYR A 214 2.33 14.31 2.15
C TYR A 214 1.10 15.13 2.59
N GLY A 215 1.28 16.16 3.42
CA GLY A 215 0.18 16.98 3.93
C GLY A 215 -0.70 16.26 4.94
N GLU A 216 -0.18 15.22 5.61
CA GLU A 216 -0.89 14.38 6.56
C GLU A 216 -0.74 14.90 7.99
N GLN A 217 -1.72 14.65 8.85
CA GLN A 217 -1.72 15.10 10.24
C GLN A 217 -2.16 13.99 11.18
N VAL A 218 -1.42 13.81 12.27
CA VAL A 218 -1.73 12.83 13.33
C VAL A 218 -1.76 13.55 14.67
N LYS A 219 -2.87 13.44 15.41
CA LYS A 219 -2.96 14.00 16.75
C LYS A 219 -2.28 13.06 17.73
N LEU A 220 -1.37 13.57 18.55
CA LEU A 220 -0.63 12.78 19.55
C LEU A 220 -0.94 13.24 20.98
N ALA A 221 -0.78 12.31 21.93
CA ALA A 221 -0.68 12.56 23.35
C ALA A 221 0.57 11.84 23.87
N CYS A 222 1.48 12.59 24.47
CA CYS A 222 2.78 12.13 24.93
C CYS A 222 2.86 12.24 26.45
N LEU A 223 3.01 11.11 27.14
CA LEU A 223 3.30 11.05 28.57
C LEU A 223 4.82 11.02 28.76
N CYS A 224 5.38 12.14 29.20
CA CYS A 224 6.83 12.37 29.30
C CYS A 224 7.28 12.28 30.77
N PRO A 225 7.99 11.21 31.19
CA PRO A 225 8.37 11.00 32.59
C PRO A 225 9.47 11.98 33.03
N LYS A 226 9.42 12.52 34.26
CA LYS A 226 10.43 13.50 34.71
C LYS A 226 11.88 12.98 34.73
N ARG A 227 12.06 11.65 34.76
CA ARG A 227 13.36 10.97 34.67
C ARG A 227 13.34 10.01 33.47
N PRO A 228 13.72 10.47 32.26
CA PRO A 228 13.65 9.64 31.07
C PRO A 228 14.72 8.55 31.06
N SER A 229 14.32 7.32 30.71
CA SER A 229 15.22 6.18 30.49
C SER A 229 15.86 6.18 29.09
N GLY A 230 15.35 7.04 28.19
CA GLY A 230 15.70 7.02 26.77
C GLY A 230 14.85 6.05 25.94
N ARG A 231 13.80 5.45 26.52
CA ARG A 231 12.83 4.60 25.80
C ARG A 231 11.60 5.42 25.40
N ALA A 232 11.09 5.18 24.20
CA ALA A 232 9.78 5.62 23.76
C ALA A 232 8.91 4.40 23.41
N VAL A 233 7.66 4.39 23.83
CA VAL A 233 6.67 3.37 23.48
C VAL A 233 5.48 4.05 22.83
N VAL A 234 5.26 3.78 21.54
CA VAL A 234 4.02 4.16 20.86
C VAL A 234 2.95 3.14 21.22
N TRP A 235 1.81 3.58 21.74
CA TRP A 235 0.74 2.73 22.26
C TRP A 235 -0.56 3.01 21.50
N LEU A 236 -0.96 2.07 20.66
CA LEU A 236 -2.05 2.25 19.70
C LEU A 236 -3.15 1.22 19.93
N ASP A 237 -4.40 1.67 19.90
CA ASP A 237 -5.59 0.82 19.81
C ASP A 237 -6.69 1.52 18.99
N ASP A 238 -7.85 0.89 18.90
CA ASP A 238 -8.99 1.38 18.11
C ASP A 238 -9.59 2.70 18.64
N SER A 239 -9.35 3.05 19.91
CA SER A 239 -9.83 4.27 20.59
C SER A 239 -8.91 5.49 20.41
N GLY A 240 -7.81 5.36 19.66
CA GLY A 240 -6.87 6.44 19.36
C GLY A 240 -6.07 6.86 20.60
N ARG A 241 -5.90 8.16 20.85
CA ARG A 241 -5.17 8.66 22.03
C ARG A 241 -5.82 8.27 23.36
N SER A 242 -7.12 7.99 23.35
CA SER A 242 -7.85 7.52 24.53
C SER A 242 -7.35 6.15 25.02
N ALA A 243 -6.62 5.41 24.17
CA ALA A 243 -5.98 4.13 24.51
C ALA A 243 -5.10 4.18 25.77
N LEU A 244 -4.57 5.36 26.08
CA LEU A 244 -3.71 5.59 27.24
C LEU A 244 -4.49 5.59 28.56
N ARG A 245 -5.81 5.69 28.50
CA ARG A 245 -6.69 5.90 29.66
C ARG A 245 -7.66 4.74 29.86
N ASP A 246 -8.05 4.53 31.11
CA ASP A 246 -9.15 3.65 31.47
C ASP A 246 -10.51 4.35 31.30
N SER A 247 -11.60 3.61 31.55
CA SER A 247 -12.96 4.15 31.48
C SER A 247 -13.26 5.25 32.50
N GLY A 248 -12.44 5.38 33.55
CA GLY A 248 -12.49 6.47 34.53
C GLY A 248 -11.68 7.71 34.12
N GLY A 249 -10.99 7.66 32.97
CA GLY A 249 -10.16 8.74 32.46
C GLY A 249 -8.76 8.79 33.08
N SER A 250 -8.41 7.88 33.98
CA SER A 250 -7.07 7.78 34.56
C SER A 250 -6.13 7.05 33.59
N VAL A 251 -4.83 7.31 33.66
CA VAL A 251 -3.85 6.57 32.83
C VAL A 251 -3.92 5.08 33.20
N LYS A 252 -4.05 4.19 32.21
CA LYS A 252 -4.14 2.75 32.44
C LYS A 252 -2.96 2.25 33.29
N PRO A 253 -3.14 1.29 34.21
CA PRO A 253 -2.04 0.76 35.03
C PRO A 253 -0.85 0.26 34.21
N ALA A 254 -1.09 -0.42 33.08
CA ALA A 254 -0.05 -0.90 32.18
C ALA A 254 0.78 0.25 31.57
N VAL A 255 0.10 1.29 31.08
CA VAL A 255 0.74 2.51 30.54
C VAL A 255 1.50 3.26 31.64
N MET A 256 0.91 3.40 32.83
CA MET A 256 1.56 4.08 33.95
C MET A 256 2.84 3.37 34.40
N LYS A 257 2.87 2.03 34.34
CA LYS A 257 4.08 1.23 34.63
C LYS A 257 5.23 1.56 33.66
N LEU A 258 4.94 1.78 32.37
CA LEU A 258 5.93 2.25 31.39
C LEU A 258 6.48 3.63 31.77
N VAL A 259 5.58 4.57 32.09
CA VAL A 259 5.93 5.94 32.49
C VAL A 259 6.80 5.94 33.77
N GLN A 260 6.42 5.15 34.78
CA GLN A 260 7.18 5.03 36.04
C GLN A 260 8.57 4.41 35.83
N ALA A 261 8.73 3.53 34.83
CA ALA A 261 10.02 3.01 34.41
C ALA A 261 10.84 4.01 33.55
N GLY A 262 10.34 5.23 33.37
CA GLY A 262 11.01 6.30 32.65
C GLY A 262 10.84 6.26 31.13
N ALA A 263 9.95 5.43 30.59
CA ALA A 263 9.63 5.45 29.17
C ALA A 263 8.66 6.59 28.82
N MET A 264 8.93 7.31 27.74
CA MET A 264 7.95 8.20 27.12
C MET A 264 6.88 7.33 26.45
N VAL A 265 5.59 7.58 26.71
CA VAL A 265 4.50 6.85 26.05
C VAL A 265 3.72 7.77 25.12
N VAL A 266 3.53 7.36 23.87
CA VAL A 266 2.86 8.14 22.83
C VAL A 266 1.60 7.42 22.39
N GLY A 267 0.43 8.01 22.66
CA GLY A 267 -0.83 7.63 22.05
C GLY A 267 -1.12 8.48 20.82
N ALA A 268 -1.85 7.95 19.85
CA ALA A 268 -2.16 8.66 18.61
C ALA A 268 -3.58 8.41 18.13
N ASP A 269 -4.21 9.43 17.54
CA ASP A 269 -5.40 9.27 16.72
C ASP A 269 -4.91 9.06 15.29
N LEU A 270 -4.79 7.80 14.85
CA LEU A 270 -4.51 7.49 13.44
C LEU A 270 -5.68 7.99 12.57
N LEU A 271 -5.51 8.02 11.25
CA LEU A 271 -6.49 8.60 10.33
C LEU A 271 -7.92 8.11 10.61
N PHE A 272 -8.83 9.07 10.80
CA PHE A 272 -10.23 8.87 11.18
C PHE A 272 -10.45 8.16 12.53
N GLN A 273 -9.54 8.31 13.49
CA GLN A 273 -9.78 8.07 14.92
C GLN A 273 -10.01 9.39 15.67
N GLY A 274 -10.31 9.32 16.97
CA GLY A 274 -10.63 10.48 17.81
C GLY A 274 -12.07 11.01 17.64
N GLY A 275 -12.88 10.34 16.84
CA GLY A 275 -14.31 10.63 16.62
C GLY A 275 -15.11 9.34 16.44
N GLU A 276 -16.21 9.41 15.70
CA GLU A 276 -17.04 8.24 15.41
C GLU A 276 -16.26 7.16 14.64
N PRO A 277 -16.30 5.88 15.08
CA PRO A 277 -15.59 4.80 14.40
C PRO A 277 -16.04 4.64 12.94
N VAL A 278 -15.07 4.59 12.03
CA VAL A 278 -15.32 4.27 10.62
C VAL A 278 -15.74 2.81 10.52
N LYS A 279 -16.96 2.55 10.05
CA LYS A 279 -17.46 1.19 9.80
C LYS A 279 -17.27 0.74 8.35
N GLN A 280 -17.28 1.69 7.42
CA GLN A 280 -17.02 1.47 6.00
C GLN A 280 -16.32 2.70 5.43
N THR A 281 -15.33 2.47 4.58
CA THR A 281 -14.60 3.49 3.83
C THR A 281 -15.46 4.04 2.68
N ARG A 282 -15.13 5.27 2.28
CA ARG A 282 -15.81 5.95 1.16
C ARG A 282 -15.40 5.29 -0.16
N VAL A 283 -16.33 5.25 -1.10
CA VAL A 283 -16.09 4.79 -2.47
C VAL A 283 -16.43 5.90 -3.45
N VAL A 284 -15.85 5.84 -4.65
CA VAL A 284 -16.27 6.71 -5.75
C VAL A 284 -17.70 6.36 -6.19
N GLU A 285 -18.42 7.34 -6.74
CA GLU A 285 -19.77 7.12 -7.27
C GLU A 285 -19.70 6.25 -8.54
N ASN A 286 -19.90 4.94 -8.38
CA ASN A 286 -19.97 3.99 -9.47
C ASN A 286 -20.92 2.84 -9.10
N PRO A 287 -21.89 2.47 -9.96
CA PRO A 287 -22.83 1.39 -9.66
C PRO A 287 -22.20 -0.01 -9.65
N ARG A 288 -20.97 -0.17 -10.15
CA ARG A 288 -20.28 -1.47 -10.23
C ARG A 288 -19.41 -1.71 -9.00
N GLU A 289 -19.57 -2.87 -8.38
CA GLU A 289 -18.79 -3.27 -7.20
C GLU A 289 -17.40 -3.77 -7.60
N PHE A 290 -16.43 -2.85 -7.66
CA PHE A 290 -15.04 -3.18 -7.93
C PHE A 290 -14.10 -2.26 -7.17
N ALA A 291 -13.28 -2.84 -6.31
CA ALA A 291 -12.31 -2.13 -5.46
C ALA A 291 -11.39 -1.20 -6.27
N GLY A 292 -11.02 -1.60 -7.49
CA GLY A 292 -10.12 -0.82 -8.36
C GLY A 292 -10.67 0.54 -8.80
N PHE A 293 -11.98 0.80 -8.70
CA PHE A 293 -12.52 2.14 -8.98
C PHE A 293 -12.16 3.17 -7.89
N THR A 294 -12.04 2.73 -6.64
CA THR A 294 -11.65 3.62 -5.54
C THR A 294 -10.16 3.49 -5.26
N PHE A 295 -9.70 2.27 -5.04
CA PHE A 295 -8.32 1.99 -4.62
C PHE A 295 -7.35 1.88 -5.78
N GLY A 296 -7.80 2.00 -7.03
CA GLY A 296 -6.93 2.26 -8.17
C GLY A 296 -6.32 3.66 -8.13
N TYR A 297 -6.92 4.59 -7.38
CA TYR A 297 -6.52 6.00 -7.33
C TYR A 297 -6.13 6.48 -5.93
N ASN A 298 -6.52 5.72 -4.90
CA ASN A 298 -6.34 6.09 -3.50
C ASN A 298 -5.71 4.93 -2.71
N HIS A 299 -4.88 5.26 -1.73
CA HIS A 299 -4.46 4.28 -0.73
C HIS A 299 -5.66 3.84 0.13
N ALA A 300 -5.67 2.57 0.54
CA ALA A 300 -6.67 2.08 1.49
C ALA A 300 -6.44 2.66 2.89
N LEU A 301 -7.49 2.74 3.71
CA LEU A 301 -7.39 3.31 5.06
C LEU A 301 -6.37 2.56 5.93
N PHE A 302 -6.28 1.23 5.81
CA PHE A 302 -5.23 0.43 6.44
C PHE A 302 -3.81 0.94 6.09
N ALA A 303 -3.55 1.21 4.80
CA ALA A 303 -2.27 1.71 4.33
C ALA A 303 -1.99 3.13 4.85
N GLN A 304 -2.99 4.01 4.83
CA GLN A 304 -2.85 5.37 5.36
C GLN A 304 -2.59 5.38 6.87
N ARG A 305 -3.26 4.53 7.65
CA ARG A 305 -2.97 4.38 9.09
C ARG A 305 -1.59 3.80 9.33
N THR A 306 -1.10 2.93 8.44
CA THR A 306 0.29 2.47 8.48
C THR A 306 1.25 3.64 8.22
N HIS A 307 0.92 4.56 7.30
CA HIS A 307 1.70 5.78 7.04
C HIS A 307 1.78 6.69 8.26
N ASP A 308 0.70 6.81 9.03
CA ASP A 308 0.68 7.56 10.29
C ASP A 308 1.67 6.96 11.30
N VAL A 309 1.70 5.64 11.46
CA VAL A 309 2.66 4.96 12.34
C VAL A 309 4.10 5.20 11.88
N LEU A 310 4.38 5.12 10.58
CA LEU A 310 5.71 5.45 10.04
C LEU A 310 6.10 6.90 10.32
N SER A 311 5.15 7.83 10.25
CA SER A 311 5.37 9.25 10.57
C SER A 311 5.68 9.45 12.05
N ILE A 312 5.00 8.74 12.96
CA ILE A 312 5.28 8.77 14.40
C ILE A 312 6.68 8.22 14.68
N VAL A 313 7.05 7.09 14.07
CA VAL A 313 8.39 6.51 14.24
C VAL A 313 9.46 7.47 13.70
N SER A 314 9.23 8.08 12.52
CA SER A 314 10.13 9.10 11.96
C SER A 314 10.29 10.31 12.90
N LEU A 315 9.20 10.76 13.53
CA LEU A 315 9.23 11.82 14.53
C LEU A 315 10.20 11.43 15.66
N LEU A 316 10.00 10.26 16.28
CA LEU A 316 10.81 9.80 17.41
C LEU A 316 12.31 9.71 17.11
N HIS A 317 12.70 9.45 15.85
CA HIS A 317 14.10 9.42 15.44
C HIS A 317 14.66 10.81 15.10
N ASN A 318 13.87 11.65 14.43
CA ASN A 318 14.39 12.84 13.73
C ASN A 318 14.01 14.18 14.38
N ALA A 319 12.91 14.23 15.12
CA ALA A 319 12.36 15.48 15.63
C ALA A 319 11.92 15.30 17.08
N ASN A 320 12.47 16.13 17.96
CA ASN A 320 12.19 16.03 19.38
C ASN A 320 10.69 16.28 19.67
N PRO A 321 9.91 15.26 20.08
CA PRO A 321 8.47 15.40 20.27
C PRO A 321 8.10 16.07 21.61
N GLY A 322 9.09 16.54 22.38
CA GLY A 322 8.85 17.14 23.69
C GLY A 322 10.07 17.89 24.26
N PRO A 323 10.10 18.12 25.58
CA PRO A 323 11.26 18.75 26.25
C PRO A 323 12.39 17.76 26.54
N GLN A 324 12.21 16.47 26.20
CA GLN A 324 13.15 15.39 26.51
C GLN A 324 14.14 15.18 25.37
N PRO A 325 15.33 14.59 25.60
CA PRO A 325 16.19 14.16 24.50
C PRO A 325 15.49 13.13 23.61
N ASN A 326 15.90 13.02 22.35
CA ASN A 326 15.39 11.96 21.47
C ASN A 326 15.60 10.57 22.12
N PRO A 327 14.61 9.67 22.00
CA PRO A 327 14.75 8.31 22.51
C PRO A 327 15.91 7.59 21.82
N LYS A 328 16.57 6.71 22.58
CA LYS A 328 17.59 5.78 22.10
C LYS A 328 17.00 4.45 21.65
N MET A 329 15.76 4.18 22.05
CA MET A 329 15.00 2.98 21.73
C MET A 329 13.55 3.36 21.49
N VAL A 330 12.99 2.91 20.36
CA VAL A 330 11.60 3.09 19.97
C VAL A 330 10.92 1.73 19.93
N ALA A 331 9.89 1.57 20.75
CA ALA A 331 9.00 0.41 20.70
C ALA A 331 7.60 0.83 20.24
N VAL A 332 6.88 -0.09 19.61
CA VAL A 332 5.50 0.14 19.17
C VAL A 332 4.62 -1.02 19.64
N ALA A 333 3.52 -0.69 20.32
CA ALA A 333 2.51 -1.61 20.81
C ALA A 333 1.19 -1.33 20.08
N GLY A 334 0.57 -2.38 19.53
CA GLY A 334 -0.71 -2.29 18.83
C GLY A 334 -1.70 -3.33 19.33
N TRP A 335 -2.90 -2.87 19.68
CA TRP A 335 -4.00 -3.67 20.22
C TRP A 335 -5.23 -3.64 19.31
N GLY A 336 -6.02 -4.71 19.31
CA GLY A 336 -7.23 -4.78 18.48
C GLY A 336 -6.94 -4.50 17.01
N GLY A 337 -7.74 -3.63 16.37
CA GLY A 337 -7.53 -3.24 14.97
C GLY A 337 -6.21 -2.50 14.70
N ALA A 338 -5.55 -1.95 15.72
CA ALA A 338 -4.25 -1.31 15.55
C ALA A 338 -3.08 -2.31 15.45
N GLY A 339 -3.22 -3.53 15.97
CA GLY A 339 -2.15 -4.54 15.95
C GLY A 339 -1.70 -4.94 14.55
N PRO A 340 -2.62 -5.30 13.62
CA PRO A 340 -2.26 -5.56 12.22
C PRO A 340 -1.58 -4.37 11.53
N ILE A 341 -1.99 -3.13 11.85
CA ILE A 341 -1.37 -1.91 11.33
C ILE A 341 0.07 -1.76 11.85
N VAL A 342 0.30 -2.03 13.14
CA VAL A 342 1.64 -2.03 13.75
C VAL A 342 2.52 -3.12 13.13
N ALA A 343 1.98 -4.31 12.83
CA ALA A 343 2.72 -5.36 12.13
C ALA A 343 3.18 -4.91 10.74
N ALA A 344 2.30 -4.26 9.97
CA ALA A 344 2.64 -3.69 8.67
C ALA A 344 3.70 -2.58 8.77
N ALA A 345 3.56 -1.69 9.76
CA ALA A 345 4.55 -0.63 10.00
C ALA A 345 5.91 -1.21 10.39
N ARG A 346 5.95 -2.25 11.24
CA ARG A 346 7.17 -2.97 11.60
C ARG A 346 7.83 -3.66 10.41
N ALA A 347 7.05 -4.25 9.51
CA ALA A 347 7.58 -4.85 8.28
C ALA A 347 8.35 -3.83 7.43
N LEU A 348 7.90 -2.57 7.41
CA LEU A 348 8.49 -1.48 6.62
C LEU A 348 9.59 -0.71 7.34
N ALA A 349 9.45 -0.51 8.65
CA ALA A 349 10.37 0.29 9.48
C ALA A 349 11.57 -0.52 10.00
N ARG A 350 11.42 -1.85 10.13
CA ARG A 350 12.46 -2.79 10.56
C ARG A 350 13.24 -2.25 11.77
N GLU A 351 14.53 -1.97 11.61
CA GLU A 351 15.43 -1.50 12.67
C GLU A 351 15.03 -0.16 13.30
N ALA A 352 14.21 0.65 12.63
CA ALA A 352 13.70 1.90 13.21
C ALA A 352 12.65 1.66 14.31
N ILE A 353 12.11 0.45 14.41
CA ILE A 353 11.34 0.01 15.58
C ILE A 353 12.21 -1.06 16.24
N ASP A 354 12.70 -0.82 17.45
CA ASP A 354 13.55 -1.78 18.16
C ASP A 354 12.72 -2.99 18.65
N ARG A 355 11.51 -2.72 19.16
CA ARG A 355 10.62 -3.73 19.74
C ARG A 355 9.18 -3.52 19.30
N ALA A 356 8.48 -4.61 18.98
CA ALA A 356 7.06 -4.56 18.65
C ALA A 356 6.26 -5.49 19.56
N ALA A 357 5.18 -4.99 20.15
CA ALA A 357 4.15 -5.80 20.79
C ALA A 357 2.89 -5.75 19.93
N VAL A 358 2.50 -6.88 19.34
CA VAL A 358 1.41 -6.96 18.37
C VAL A 358 0.37 -7.93 18.87
N ASP A 359 -0.84 -7.44 19.08
CA ASP A 359 -2.02 -8.28 19.18
C ASP A 359 -2.74 -8.35 17.84
N THR A 360 -2.77 -9.53 17.23
CA THR A 360 -3.41 -9.72 15.94
C THR A 360 -4.93 -9.82 16.03
N GLY A 361 -5.48 -10.14 17.21
CA GLY A 361 -6.89 -10.54 17.35
C GLY A 361 -7.32 -11.68 16.42
N GLY A 362 -6.37 -12.47 15.89
CA GLY A 362 -6.62 -13.50 14.87
C GLY A 362 -6.97 -12.95 13.48
N PHE A 363 -6.69 -11.66 13.23
CA PHE A 363 -7.03 -10.98 11.98
C PHE A 363 -6.35 -11.63 10.77
N ARG A 364 -7.11 -11.79 9.68
CA ARG A 364 -6.62 -12.24 8.38
C ARG A 364 -7.30 -11.42 7.28
N PHE A 365 -6.54 -10.84 6.38
CA PHE A 365 -7.05 -10.12 5.21
C PHE A 365 -7.94 -11.04 4.35
N GLY A 366 -7.58 -12.32 4.22
CA GLY A 366 -8.34 -13.30 3.45
C GLY A 366 -9.74 -13.60 4.01
N LYS A 367 -10.07 -13.12 5.21
CA LYS A 367 -11.40 -13.25 5.82
C LYS A 367 -12.29 -12.02 5.66
N LEU A 368 -11.78 -10.93 5.08
CA LEU A 368 -12.59 -9.76 4.76
C LEU A 368 -13.48 -10.05 3.56
N LEU A 369 -14.78 -9.79 3.72
CA LEU A 369 -15.80 -10.01 2.69
C LEU A 369 -16.31 -8.70 2.06
N ASP A 370 -15.87 -7.55 2.58
CA ASP A 370 -16.24 -6.23 2.09
C ASP A 370 -14.98 -5.42 1.80
N TYR A 371 -14.80 -4.99 0.54
CA TYR A 371 -13.66 -4.15 0.15
C TYR A 371 -13.74 -2.73 0.74
N ARG A 372 -14.88 -2.36 1.33
CA ARG A 372 -15.07 -1.10 2.04
C ARG A 372 -14.67 -1.20 3.51
N ASP A 373 -14.33 -2.38 4.02
CA ASP A 373 -13.89 -2.54 5.41
C ASP A 373 -12.68 -1.62 5.71
N PRO A 374 -12.64 -0.91 6.85
CA PRO A 374 -11.50 -0.07 7.26
C PRO A 374 -10.14 -0.79 7.25
N MET A 375 -10.14 -2.10 7.47
CA MET A 375 -8.97 -2.96 7.49
C MET A 375 -8.67 -3.59 6.11
N PHE A 376 -9.44 -3.27 5.07
CA PHE A 376 -9.17 -3.73 3.73
C PHE A 376 -7.82 -3.20 3.23
N LEU A 377 -7.04 -4.11 2.65
CA LEU A 377 -5.83 -3.79 1.90
C LEU A 377 -5.87 -4.57 0.59
N SER A 378 -5.83 -3.87 -0.54
CA SER A 378 -5.77 -4.53 -1.85
C SER A 378 -4.53 -5.43 -1.92
N GLY A 379 -4.72 -6.72 -2.21
CA GLY A 379 -3.64 -7.70 -2.22
C GLY A 379 -3.13 -8.16 -0.84
N GLY A 380 -3.71 -7.70 0.27
CA GLY A 380 -3.25 -8.01 1.63
C GLY A 380 -3.20 -9.50 1.93
N ALA A 381 -4.15 -10.29 1.42
CA ALA A 381 -4.16 -11.74 1.57
C ALA A 381 -3.12 -12.46 0.69
N LYS A 382 -2.75 -11.87 -0.45
CA LYS A 382 -1.99 -12.56 -1.51
C LYS A 382 -0.58 -12.95 -1.07
N TYR A 383 0.08 -12.10 -0.29
CA TYR A 383 1.49 -12.26 0.07
C TYR A 383 1.64 -12.84 1.48
N LEU A 384 1.07 -14.03 1.67
CA LEU A 384 1.05 -14.79 2.93
C LEU A 384 0.26 -14.11 4.07
N ASP A 385 -0.74 -13.30 3.70
CA ASP A 385 -1.65 -12.60 4.62
C ASP A 385 -0.88 -11.79 5.71
N LEU A 386 -1.51 -11.47 6.84
CA LEU A 386 -0.87 -10.79 7.98
C LEU A 386 0.37 -11.55 8.51
N PRO A 387 0.39 -12.89 8.60
CA PRO A 387 1.60 -13.63 9.02
C PRO A 387 2.84 -13.32 8.16
N GLY A 388 2.69 -13.10 6.85
CA GLY A 388 3.77 -12.67 5.98
C GLY A 388 4.36 -11.32 6.38
N MET A 389 3.50 -10.36 6.75
CA MET A 389 3.94 -9.05 7.26
C MET A 389 4.64 -9.16 8.62
N ILE A 390 4.12 -10.00 9.52
CA ILE A 390 4.75 -10.24 10.83
C ILE A 390 6.14 -10.86 10.66
N ALA A 391 6.28 -11.84 9.76
CA ALA A 391 7.53 -12.53 9.48
C ALA A 391 8.64 -11.57 8.98
N LEU A 392 8.29 -10.53 8.21
CA LEU A 392 9.23 -9.50 7.73
C LEU A 392 9.90 -8.70 8.86
N GLY A 393 9.29 -8.68 10.05
CA GLY A 393 9.84 -8.03 11.23
C GLY A 393 11.10 -8.70 11.79
N ALA A 394 11.37 -9.97 11.45
CA ALA A 394 12.56 -10.69 11.88
C ALA A 394 13.85 -10.00 11.39
N PRO A 395 14.95 -10.05 12.15
CA PRO A 395 15.13 -10.73 13.45
C PRO A 395 14.74 -9.91 14.69
N HIS A 396 14.19 -8.71 14.50
CA HIS A 396 14.02 -7.75 15.59
C HIS A 396 12.98 -8.25 16.61
N PRO A 397 13.15 -8.02 17.93
CA PRO A 397 12.28 -8.58 18.95
C PRO A 397 10.78 -8.28 18.75
N LEU A 398 9.96 -9.33 18.89
CA LEU A 398 8.51 -9.31 18.75
C LEU A 398 7.84 -10.06 19.90
N TRP A 399 6.88 -9.40 20.51
CA TRP A 399 5.88 -10.02 21.37
C TRP A 399 4.56 -10.13 20.59
N LEU A 400 3.96 -11.31 20.54
CA LEU A 400 2.83 -11.62 19.67
C LEU A 400 1.67 -12.23 20.47
N ALA A 401 0.48 -11.65 20.35
CA ALA A 401 -0.78 -12.15 20.91
C ALA A 401 -1.88 -12.24 19.84
N GLY A 402 -3.06 -12.73 20.26
CA GLY A 402 -4.22 -12.90 19.38
C GLY A 402 -4.15 -14.15 18.50
N GLU A 403 -3.14 -15.00 18.68
CA GLU A 403 -2.94 -16.25 17.94
C GLU A 403 -3.01 -17.43 18.91
N ALA A 404 -3.65 -18.53 18.51
CA ALA A 404 -3.66 -19.76 19.30
C ALA A 404 -2.25 -20.35 19.40
N GLU A 405 -1.52 -20.32 18.28
CA GLU A 405 -0.11 -20.65 18.16
C GLU A 405 0.54 -19.66 17.19
N ALA A 406 1.82 -19.34 17.39
CA ALA A 406 2.53 -18.44 16.48
C ALA A 406 2.54 -19.03 15.05
N PRO A 407 2.13 -18.27 14.01
CA PRO A 407 2.07 -18.79 12.65
C PRO A 407 3.42 -19.35 12.18
N GLU A 408 3.42 -20.50 11.50
CA GLU A 408 4.65 -21.21 11.14
C GLU A 408 5.63 -20.36 10.33
N ILE A 409 5.15 -19.52 9.40
CA ILE A 409 6.01 -18.63 8.62
C ILE A 409 6.75 -17.60 9.49
N VAL A 410 6.12 -17.14 10.57
CA VAL A 410 6.74 -16.23 11.55
C VAL A 410 7.80 -16.99 12.34
N THR A 411 7.45 -18.14 12.91
CA THR A 411 8.39 -18.98 13.68
C THR A 411 9.59 -19.43 12.84
N ALA A 412 9.37 -19.77 11.56
CA ALA A 412 10.44 -20.09 10.61
C ALA A 412 11.35 -18.88 10.33
N ALA A 413 10.80 -17.68 10.15
CA ALA A 413 11.58 -16.47 9.89
C ALA A 413 12.56 -16.14 11.05
N TYR A 414 12.12 -16.25 12.30
CA TYR A 414 13.00 -16.02 13.47
C TYR A 414 14.04 -17.13 13.66
N ARG A 415 13.70 -18.39 13.37
CA ARG A 415 14.67 -19.50 13.37
C ARG A 415 15.77 -19.31 12.32
N ASN A 416 15.40 -18.88 11.11
CA ASN A 416 16.34 -18.71 9.99
C ASN A 416 17.38 -17.59 10.22
N GLU A 417 17.06 -16.58 11.03
CA GLU A 417 17.98 -15.50 11.39
C GLU A 417 18.84 -15.83 12.63
N SER A 418 18.78 -17.07 13.16
CA SER A 418 19.49 -17.51 14.37
C SER A 418 19.13 -16.73 15.64
N THR A 419 17.97 -16.06 15.66
CA THR A 419 17.44 -15.29 16.80
C THR A 419 16.12 -15.88 17.28
N ALA A 420 16.11 -17.17 17.63
CA ALA A 420 14.90 -17.85 18.11
C ALA A 420 14.30 -17.17 19.35
N ASP A 421 15.14 -16.57 20.20
CA ASP A 421 14.71 -15.82 21.40
C ASP A 421 14.08 -14.45 21.08
N GLY A 422 14.07 -14.04 19.80
CA GLY A 422 13.47 -12.79 19.35
C GLY A 422 11.95 -12.81 19.28
N LEU A 423 11.31 -13.98 19.33
CA LEU A 423 9.85 -14.13 19.28
C LEU A 423 9.30 -14.60 20.63
N THR A 424 8.38 -13.84 21.21
CA THR A 424 7.63 -14.20 22.42
C THR A 424 6.14 -14.29 22.10
N ALA A 425 5.60 -15.51 22.01
CA ALA A 425 4.16 -15.71 21.84
C ALA A 425 3.44 -15.68 23.20
N PHE A 426 2.31 -14.96 23.27
CA PHE A 426 1.45 -14.87 24.44
C PHE A 426 0.13 -15.59 24.19
N THR A 427 -0.13 -16.60 25.01
CA THR A 427 -1.37 -17.41 25.01
C THR A 427 -2.08 -17.35 26.37
N GLY A 428 -1.77 -16.34 27.19
CA GLY A 428 -2.38 -16.13 28.50
C GLY A 428 -3.78 -15.51 28.42
N ALA A 429 -4.36 -15.22 29.58
CA ALA A 429 -5.68 -14.59 29.66
C ALA A 429 -5.64 -13.14 29.13
N ALA A 430 -6.73 -12.69 28.48
CA ALA A 430 -6.81 -11.38 27.85
C ALA A 430 -6.57 -10.22 28.84
N GLU A 431 -6.96 -10.37 30.10
CA GLU A 431 -6.78 -9.36 31.15
C GLU A 431 -5.29 -9.18 31.54
N GLN A 432 -4.45 -10.17 31.24
CA GLN A 432 -3.01 -10.14 31.52
C GLN A 432 -2.19 -9.66 30.31
N GLN A 433 -2.83 -9.45 29.16
CA GLN A 433 -2.18 -9.19 27.88
C GLN A 433 -1.34 -7.91 27.92
N GLU A 434 -1.94 -6.76 28.26
CA GLU A 434 -1.24 -5.48 28.34
C GLU A 434 -0.11 -5.53 29.38
N ALA A 435 -0.35 -6.14 30.55
CA ALA A 435 0.64 -6.24 31.62
C ALA A 435 1.87 -7.08 31.21
N SER A 436 1.63 -8.24 30.58
CA SER A 436 2.68 -9.13 30.05
C SER A 436 3.52 -8.43 28.99
N ALA A 437 2.87 -7.73 28.05
CA ALA A 437 3.57 -6.98 27.03
C ALA A 437 4.40 -5.84 27.60
N VAL A 438 3.90 -5.12 28.60
CA VAL A 438 4.68 -4.07 29.30
C VAL A 438 5.92 -4.64 29.97
N ASP A 439 5.81 -5.78 30.66
CA ASP A 439 6.97 -6.46 31.24
C ASP A 439 7.99 -6.89 30.19
N TRP A 440 7.53 -7.27 29.00
CA TRP A 440 8.40 -7.59 27.88
C TRP A 440 9.04 -6.35 27.23
N LEU A 441 8.29 -5.25 27.08
CA LEU A 441 8.75 -3.98 26.50
C LEU A 441 9.80 -3.28 27.38
N LEU A 442 9.81 -3.53 28.69
CA LEU A 442 10.74 -2.94 29.65
C LEU A 442 12.07 -3.69 29.79
N LYS A 443 12.16 -4.91 29.25
CA LYS A 443 13.44 -5.64 29.12
C LYS A 443 14.32 -4.94 28.10
#